data_AF-A0A7J9C6E0-F1
#
_entry.id   AF-A0A7J9C6E0-F1
#
_cell.length_a   1.000
_cell.length_b   1.000
_cell.length_c   1.000
_cell.angle_alpha   90.00
_cell.angle_beta   90.00
_cell.angle_gamma   90.00
#
_symmetry.space_group_name_H-M   'P 1'
#
loop_
_entity.id
_entity.type
_entity.pdbx_description
1 polymer ?
#
loop_
_entity_poly.entity_id
_entity_poly.type
_entity_poly.pdbx_seq_one_letter_code
_entity_poly.pdbx_strand_id
1 'polypeptide(L)'
;MAVANFPALQFKTCDIFRSTPKCFKLLPLQKTNLFVKTLVVEAKANTRTESAKIRNRRMLKKFNGTPRRPRLSVFCSEKQLYAMLVDDKNKRCLFYGSTLQKSIHDDPTCTTIDAAKRVGEELVKACIDLNINEISYYDRNGFARGERMQAFEIAISNYGFLPT
;
A
#
# COMPACT_ATOMS: atom_id res chain seq x y z
N MET A 1 -23.98 24.01 -11.48
CA MET A 1 -22.97 23.62 -12.50
C MET A 1 -23.40 24.22 -13.83
N ALA A 2 -22.46 24.85 -14.53
CA ALA A 2 -22.71 25.79 -15.61
C ALA A 2 -23.35 25.15 -16.85
N VAL A 3 -24.38 25.78 -17.39
CA VAL A 3 -24.93 25.48 -18.72
C VAL A 3 -23.99 26.13 -19.73
N ALA A 4 -23.11 25.32 -20.33
CA ALA A 4 -22.23 25.80 -21.39
C ALA A 4 -23.07 26.07 -22.65
N ASN A 5 -23.19 27.35 -23.02
CA ASN A 5 -23.84 27.78 -24.24
C ASN A 5 -22.82 27.69 -25.38
N PHE A 6 -22.93 26.68 -26.25
CA PHE A 6 -22.05 26.52 -27.40
C PHE A 6 -22.52 27.43 -28.54
N PRO A 7 -21.66 28.24 -29.17
CA PRO A 7 -22.06 29.04 -30.32
C PRO A 7 -22.38 28.12 -31.50
N ALA A 8 -23.49 28.40 -32.18
CA ALA A 8 -23.85 27.72 -33.41
C ALA A 8 -22.78 27.97 -34.48
N LEU A 9 -22.14 26.90 -34.96
CA LEU A 9 -21.23 26.92 -36.10
C LEU A 9 -22.00 27.35 -37.35
N GLN A 10 -21.78 28.58 -37.81
CA GLN A 10 -22.30 29.07 -39.08
C GLN A 10 -21.41 28.56 -40.21
N PHE A 11 -21.90 27.59 -40.97
CA PHE A 11 -21.28 27.19 -42.23
C PHE A 11 -21.59 28.25 -43.29
N LYS A 12 -20.55 28.80 -43.91
CA LYS A 12 -20.69 29.73 -45.04
C LYS A 12 -21.32 29.00 -46.23
N THR A 13 -22.35 29.59 -46.81
CA THR A 13 -23.00 29.11 -48.03
C THR A 13 -22.05 29.26 -49.21
N CYS A 14 -21.69 28.16 -49.86
CA CYS A 14 -21.10 28.18 -51.19
C CYS A 14 -22.24 28.08 -52.22
N ASP A 15 -22.45 29.16 -52.96
CA ASP A 15 -23.45 29.29 -54.01
C ASP A 15 -23.04 28.52 -55.27
N ILE A 16 -23.47 27.25 -55.40
CA ILE A 16 -23.28 26.53 -56.69
C ILE A 16 -24.56 25.83 -57.19
N PHE A 17 -25.57 25.55 -56.36
CA PHE A 17 -26.84 25.00 -56.87
C PHE A 17 -28.06 25.63 -56.20
N ARG A 18 -28.74 26.47 -56.99
CA ARG A 18 -30.03 27.12 -56.71
C ARG A 18 -31.12 26.08 -56.45
N SER A 19 -31.34 25.71 -55.19
CA SER A 19 -32.60 25.12 -54.74
C SER A 19 -32.80 25.41 -53.25
N THR A 20 -33.94 25.98 -52.87
CA THR A 20 -34.32 26.14 -51.46
C THR A 20 -34.94 24.83 -50.96
N PRO A 21 -34.32 24.06 -50.06
CA PRO A 21 -35.04 22.98 -49.42
C PRO A 21 -35.95 23.59 -48.36
N LYS A 22 -37.26 23.32 -48.48
CA LYS A 22 -38.26 23.63 -47.45
C LYS A 22 -37.73 23.20 -46.09
N CYS A 23 -37.85 24.08 -45.09
CA CYS A 23 -37.46 23.82 -43.71
C CYS A 23 -38.29 22.65 -43.16
N PHE A 24 -37.75 21.43 -43.27
CA PHE A 24 -38.27 20.28 -42.54
C PHE A 24 -37.93 20.50 -41.07
N LYS A 25 -38.93 20.88 -40.27
CA LYS A 25 -38.81 20.84 -38.81
C LYS A 25 -38.68 19.37 -38.40
N LEU A 26 -37.45 18.88 -38.29
CA LEU A 26 -37.14 17.66 -37.58
C LEU A 26 -37.50 17.91 -36.11
N LEU A 27 -38.59 17.31 -35.65
CA LEU A 27 -38.88 17.18 -34.23
C LEU A 27 -37.65 16.54 -33.56
N PRO A 28 -37.23 17.01 -32.37
CA PRO A 28 -36.07 16.47 -31.71
C PRO A 28 -36.31 14.99 -31.43
N LEU A 29 -35.52 14.13 -32.06
CA LEU A 29 -35.47 12.71 -31.76
C LEU A 29 -35.07 12.60 -30.28
N GLN A 30 -36.01 12.23 -29.42
CA GLN A 30 -35.70 11.95 -28.03
C GLN A 30 -34.78 10.73 -28.02
N LYS A 31 -33.46 10.97 -27.89
CA LYS A 31 -32.51 9.90 -27.59
C LYS A 31 -32.89 9.36 -26.23
N THR A 32 -33.63 8.26 -26.21
CA THR A 32 -33.67 7.42 -25.02
C THR A 32 -32.21 7.03 -24.77
N ASN A 33 -31.69 7.38 -23.60
CA ASN A 33 -30.42 6.84 -23.14
C ASN A 33 -30.63 5.32 -23.00
N LEU A 34 -30.43 4.58 -24.09
CA LEU A 34 -30.21 3.15 -23.97
C LEU A 34 -28.93 3.03 -23.16
N PHE A 35 -29.09 2.72 -21.89
CA PHE A 35 -28.01 2.37 -20.99
C PHE A 35 -27.41 1.06 -21.52
N VAL A 36 -26.52 1.18 -22.51
CA VAL A 36 -25.77 0.03 -23.01
C VAL A 36 -24.91 -0.40 -21.84
N LYS A 37 -25.30 -1.50 -21.17
CA LYS A 37 -24.45 -2.14 -20.18
C LYS A 37 -23.11 -2.39 -20.88
N THR A 38 -22.06 -1.71 -20.44
CA THR A 38 -20.71 -2.02 -20.89
C THR A 38 -20.47 -3.48 -20.55
N LEU A 39 -20.26 -4.31 -21.57
CA LEU A 39 -19.85 -5.69 -21.38
C LEU A 39 -18.45 -5.67 -20.73
N VAL A 40 -18.40 -5.81 -19.41
CA VAL A 40 -17.14 -6.00 -18.69
C VAL A 40 -16.78 -7.48 -18.83
N VAL A 41 -15.82 -7.77 -19.70
CA VAL A 41 -15.22 -9.11 -19.78
C VAL A 41 -14.22 -9.21 -18.65
N GLU A 42 -14.64 -9.78 -17.52
CA GLU A 42 -13.73 -10.11 -16.42
C GLU A 42 -13.00 -11.41 -16.73
N ALA A 43 -11.67 -11.38 -16.72
CA ALA A 43 -10.86 -12.58 -16.89
C ALA A 43 -11.15 -13.57 -15.75
N LYS A 44 -11.67 -14.75 -16.09
CA LYS A 44 -12.07 -15.81 -15.14
C LYS A 44 -10.88 -16.45 -14.40
N ALA A 45 -9.65 -16.24 -14.88
CA ALA A 45 -8.46 -16.89 -14.34
C ALA A 45 -7.83 -16.06 -13.22
N ASN A 46 -7.76 -16.63 -12.02
CA ASN A 46 -6.94 -16.08 -10.94
C ASN A 46 -5.48 -16.03 -11.42
N THR A 47 -4.95 -14.84 -11.66
CA THR A 47 -3.53 -14.69 -11.99
C THR A 47 -2.72 -15.22 -10.81
N ARG A 48 -1.77 -16.13 -11.08
CA ARG A 48 -0.95 -16.75 -10.05
C ARG A 48 -0.28 -15.67 -9.19
N THR A 49 -0.74 -15.55 -7.95
CA THR A 49 -0.13 -14.62 -6.99
C THR A 49 1.17 -15.22 -6.50
N GLU A 50 2.26 -14.48 -6.62
CA GLU A 50 3.56 -14.89 -6.10
C GLU A 50 3.51 -15.02 -4.57
N SER A 51 4.05 -16.11 -4.04
CA SER A 51 4.08 -16.32 -2.58
C SER A 51 5.00 -15.31 -1.89
N ALA A 52 4.65 -14.94 -0.66
CA ALA A 52 5.43 -14.01 0.15
C ALA A 52 6.90 -14.40 0.24
N LYS A 53 7.19 -15.70 0.42
CA LYS A 53 8.55 -16.23 0.51
C LYS A 53 9.40 -15.93 -0.74
N ILE A 54 8.82 -16.04 -1.93
CA ILE A 54 9.56 -15.78 -3.18
C ILE A 54 9.81 -14.28 -3.33
N ARG A 55 8.81 -13.45 -3.03
CA ARG A 55 8.95 -11.98 -3.04
C ARG A 55 10.04 -11.53 -2.07
N ASN A 56 10.03 -12.07 -0.85
CA ASN A 56 11.03 -11.74 0.17
C ASN A 56 12.43 -12.16 -0.28
N ARG A 57 12.58 -13.37 -0.82
CA ARG A 57 13.87 -13.81 -1.38
C ARG A 57 14.36 -12.90 -2.51
N ARG A 58 13.46 -12.35 -3.35
CA ARG A 58 13.83 -11.37 -4.38
C ARG A 58 14.32 -10.06 -3.76
N MET A 59 13.64 -9.57 -2.73
CA MET A 59 14.04 -8.34 -2.04
C MET A 59 15.37 -8.50 -1.31
N LEU A 60 15.61 -9.66 -0.68
CA LEU A 60 16.89 -10.01 -0.05
C LEU A 60 18.07 -10.04 -1.03
N LYS A 61 17.83 -10.31 -2.32
CA LYS A 61 18.88 -10.21 -3.35
C LYS A 61 19.21 -8.77 -3.73
N LYS A 62 18.26 -7.85 -3.54
CA LYS A 62 18.38 -6.44 -3.91
C LYS A 62 18.91 -5.59 -2.77
N PHE A 63 18.53 -5.91 -1.54
CA PHE A 63 18.87 -5.16 -0.34
C PHE A 63 19.64 -6.06 0.62
N ASN A 64 20.86 -5.66 0.97
CA ASN A 64 21.67 -6.36 1.96
C ASN A 64 21.63 -5.56 3.28
N GLY A 65 21.40 -6.26 4.40
CA GLY A 65 21.56 -5.70 5.74
C GLY A 65 23.03 -5.62 6.14
N THR A 66 23.40 -4.52 6.79
CA THR A 66 24.73 -4.29 7.40
C THR A 66 24.54 -3.91 8.88
N PRO A 67 25.58 -3.89 9.73
CA PRO A 67 25.44 -3.45 11.13
C PRO A 67 24.86 -2.04 11.26
N ARG A 68 25.28 -1.11 10.38
CA ARG A 68 24.83 0.29 10.40
C ARG A 68 23.44 0.47 9.77
N ARG A 69 23.11 -0.37 8.80
CA ARG A 69 21.85 -0.35 8.06
C ARG A 69 21.28 -1.77 7.98
N PRO A 70 20.74 -2.30 9.09
CA PRO A 70 20.28 -3.68 9.16
C PRO A 70 18.97 -3.88 8.41
N ARG A 71 18.60 -5.14 8.24
CA ARG A 71 17.30 -5.52 7.69
C ARG A 71 16.30 -5.76 8.81
N LEU A 72 15.10 -5.19 8.67
CA LEU A 72 13.99 -5.44 9.57
C LEU A 72 13.05 -6.48 8.96
N SER A 73 12.80 -7.58 9.65
CA SER A 73 11.80 -8.58 9.28
C SER A 73 10.75 -8.70 10.36
N VAL A 74 9.49 -8.56 9.96
CA VAL A 74 8.34 -8.61 10.87
C VAL A 74 7.36 -9.65 10.38
N PHE A 75 7.02 -10.55 11.29
CA PHE A 75 5.99 -11.55 11.10
C PHE A 75 4.82 -11.21 12.02
N CYS A 76 3.61 -11.17 11.47
CA CYS A 76 2.40 -10.98 12.23
C CYS A 76 1.43 -12.12 11.93
N SER A 77 1.07 -12.86 12.97
CA SER A 77 -0.04 -13.80 12.98
C SER A 77 -1.27 -13.13 13.59
N GLU A 78 -2.38 -13.86 13.67
CA GLU A 78 -3.58 -13.44 14.39
C GLU A 78 -3.33 -13.31 15.90
N LYS A 79 -2.42 -14.12 16.46
CA LYS A 79 -2.16 -14.14 17.92
C LYS A 79 -0.92 -13.35 18.35
N GLN A 80 0.10 -13.31 17.50
CA GLN A 80 1.45 -12.91 17.91
C GLN A 80 2.13 -12.06 16.84
N LEU A 81 3.05 -11.20 17.26
CA LEU A 81 3.95 -10.47 16.39
C LEU A 81 5.40 -10.73 16.81
N TYR A 82 6.26 -10.91 15.81
CA TYR A 82 7.69 -11.09 15.96
C TYR A 82 8.42 -10.08 15.07
N ALA A 83 9.40 -9.39 15.64
CA ALA A 83 10.25 -8.44 14.93
C ALA A 83 11.72 -8.83 15.11
N MET A 84 12.46 -8.78 14.01
CA MET A 84 13.87 -9.12 13.98
C MET A 84 14.66 -8.06 13.24
N LEU A 85 15.74 -7.58 13.85
CA LEU A 85 16.72 -6.73 13.22
C LEU A 85 17.96 -7.58 12.91
N VAL A 86 18.29 -7.74 11.64
CA VAL A 86 19.30 -8.70 11.18
C VAL A 86 20.41 -8.01 10.40
N ASP A 87 21.64 -8.34 10.76
CA ASP A 87 22.83 -8.05 9.96
C ASP A 87 23.15 -9.25 9.07
N ASP A 88 22.85 -9.13 7.78
CA ASP A 88 23.04 -10.19 6.80
C ASP A 88 24.53 -10.44 6.49
N LYS A 89 25.42 -9.45 6.69
CA LYS A 89 26.86 -9.59 6.44
C LYS A 89 27.51 -10.52 7.47
N ASN A 90 27.23 -10.28 8.75
CA ASN A 90 27.78 -11.09 9.84
C ASN A 90 26.85 -12.25 10.22
N LYS A 91 25.67 -12.37 9.60
CA LYS A 91 24.63 -13.37 9.88
C LYS A 91 24.22 -13.37 11.36
N ARG A 92 24.10 -12.17 11.95
CA ARG A 92 23.76 -11.97 13.37
C ARG A 92 22.42 -11.26 13.50
N CYS A 93 21.64 -11.69 14.49
CA CYS A 93 20.46 -10.98 14.95
C CYS A 93 20.91 -9.90 15.93
N LEU A 94 20.63 -8.64 15.62
CA LEU A 94 20.94 -7.50 16.47
C LEU A 94 19.85 -7.28 17.52
N PHE A 95 18.59 -7.53 17.13
CA PHE A 95 17.43 -7.41 18.01
C PHE A 95 16.39 -8.47 17.66
N TYR A 96 15.78 -9.05 18.69
CA TYR A 96 14.62 -9.93 18.59
C TYR A 96 13.57 -9.51 19.61
N GLY A 97 12.40 -9.14 19.12
CA GLY A 97 11.23 -8.76 19.92
C GLY A 97 10.03 -9.65 19.58
N SER A 98 9.32 -10.11 20.60
CA SER A 98 8.09 -10.89 20.44
C SER A 98 7.05 -10.47 21.45
N THR A 99 5.79 -10.40 21.01
CA THR A 99 4.65 -10.19 21.93
C THR A 99 4.49 -11.32 22.96
N LEU A 100 5.21 -12.44 22.83
CA LEU A 100 5.28 -13.52 23.82
C LEU A 100 6.31 -13.29 24.93
N GLN A 101 7.24 -12.35 24.76
CA GLN A 101 8.25 -12.09 25.79
C GLN A 101 7.59 -11.49 27.03
N LYS A 102 7.92 -12.04 28.19
CA LYS A 102 7.38 -11.61 29.48
C LYS A 102 7.64 -10.13 29.77
N SER A 103 8.81 -9.62 29.34
CA SER A 103 9.18 -8.21 29.47
C SER A 103 8.21 -7.26 28.75
N ILE A 104 7.58 -7.75 27.67
CA ILE A 104 6.69 -6.95 26.84
C ILE A 104 5.23 -7.14 27.27
N HIS A 105 4.86 -8.38 27.59
CA HIS A 105 3.47 -8.75 27.83
C HIS A 105 3.04 -8.57 29.28
N ASP A 106 3.88 -8.89 30.27
CA ASP A 106 3.40 -9.12 31.64
C ASP A 106 3.39 -7.87 32.51
N ASP A 107 4.23 -6.86 32.22
CA ASP A 107 4.38 -5.69 33.09
C ASP A 107 4.27 -4.35 32.33
N PRO A 108 3.10 -3.67 32.36
CA PRO A 108 1.80 -4.15 32.83
C PRO A 108 1.12 -5.04 31.78
N THR A 109 0.28 -5.98 32.21
CA THR A 109 -0.49 -6.85 31.30
C THR A 109 -1.22 -6.04 30.24
N CYS A 110 -1.02 -6.36 28.97
CA CYS A 110 -1.49 -5.55 27.86
C CYS A 110 -2.20 -6.34 26.76
N THR A 111 -3.03 -5.64 25.98
CA THR A 111 -3.69 -6.21 24.81
C THR A 111 -2.65 -6.60 23.75
N THR A 112 -2.98 -7.54 22.86
CA THR A 112 -2.08 -7.95 21.77
C THR A 112 -1.66 -6.81 20.84
N ILE A 113 -2.44 -5.73 20.75
CA ILE A 113 -2.13 -4.51 19.97
C ILE A 113 -1.11 -3.65 20.71
N ASP A 114 -1.35 -3.41 22.01
CA ASP A 114 -0.42 -2.67 22.87
C ASP A 114 0.93 -3.38 22.99
N ALA A 115 0.92 -4.71 23.10
CA ALA A 115 2.13 -5.53 23.08
C ALA A 115 2.95 -5.29 21.80
N ALA A 116 2.30 -5.19 20.64
CA ALA A 116 2.99 -4.92 19.38
C ALA A 116 3.56 -3.49 19.31
N LYS A 117 2.84 -2.51 19.88
CA LYS A 117 3.38 -1.16 20.04
C LYS A 117 4.66 -1.17 20.90
N ARG A 118 4.65 -1.89 22.03
CA ARG A 118 5.82 -2.05 22.91
C ARG A 118 6.99 -2.74 22.22
N VAL A 119 6.75 -3.77 21.40
CA VAL A 119 7.80 -4.39 20.56
C VAL A 119 8.45 -3.34 19.65
N GLY A 120 7.66 -2.44 19.06
CA GLY A 120 8.17 -1.32 18.26
C GLY A 120 9.03 -0.35 19.09
N GLU A 121 8.60 0.00 20.29
CA GLU A 121 9.34 0.88 21.21
C GLU A 121 10.66 0.24 21.68
N GLU A 122 10.66 -1.04 22.02
CA GLU A 122 11.89 -1.77 22.37
C GLU A 122 12.86 -1.87 21.20
N LEU A 123 12.35 -2.08 19.99
CA LEU A 123 13.17 -2.07 18.78
C LEU A 123 13.85 -0.72 18.59
N VAL A 124 13.12 0.39 18.79
CA VAL A 124 13.67 1.74 18.71
C VAL A 124 14.77 1.95 19.76
N LYS A 125 14.54 1.53 21.01
CA LYS A 125 15.56 1.58 22.08
C LYS A 125 16.82 0.80 21.68
N ALA A 126 16.67 -0.43 21.20
CA ALA A 126 17.79 -1.25 20.75
C ALA A 126 18.54 -0.60 19.56
N CYS A 127 17.83 0.07 18.65
CA CYS A 127 18.48 0.82 17.57
C CYS A 127 19.26 2.03 18.08
N ILE A 128 18.75 2.75 19.07
CA ILE A 128 19.45 3.89 19.70
C ILE A 128 20.74 3.41 20.37
N ASP A 129 20.65 2.33 21.16
CA ASP A 129 21.79 1.75 21.88
C ASP A 129 22.88 1.23 20.94
N LEU A 130 22.49 0.73 19.76
CA LEU A 130 23.39 0.25 18.71
C LEU A 130 23.77 1.34 17.68
N ASN A 131 23.34 2.58 17.87
CA ASN A 131 23.55 3.73 16.96
C ASN A 131 23.12 3.47 15.51
N ILE A 132 21.96 2.83 15.33
CA ILE A 132 21.36 2.51 14.04
C ILE A 132 20.36 3.59 13.64
N ASN A 133 20.67 4.33 12.58
CA ASN A 133 19.86 5.48 12.12
C ASN A 133 18.93 5.14 10.95
N GLU A 134 19.20 4.08 10.19
CA GLU A 134 18.44 3.75 8.99
C GLU A 134 18.28 2.23 8.85
N ILE A 135 17.13 1.80 8.33
CA ILE A 135 16.83 0.40 8.05
C ILE A 135 16.95 0.16 6.55
N SER A 136 17.66 -0.89 6.16
CA SER A 136 17.99 -1.16 4.75
C SER A 136 16.79 -1.64 3.94
N TYR A 137 16.00 -2.50 4.56
CA TYR A 137 14.79 -3.07 3.99
C TYR A 137 13.85 -3.49 5.12
N TYR A 138 12.56 -3.21 4.93
CA TYR A 138 11.48 -3.62 5.83
C TYR A 138 10.63 -4.70 5.18
N ASP A 139 10.68 -5.91 5.74
CA ASP A 139 9.94 -7.08 5.29
C ASP A 139 8.73 -7.36 6.18
N ARG A 140 7.53 -7.37 5.59
CA ARG A 140 6.27 -7.68 6.28
C ARG A 140 5.83 -9.14 6.15
N ASN A 141 6.67 -9.99 5.55
CA ASN A 141 6.41 -11.42 5.36
C ASN A 141 5.10 -11.76 4.62
N GLY A 142 4.56 -10.80 3.86
CA GLY A 142 3.37 -10.95 3.02
C GLY A 142 2.04 -11.05 3.77
N PHE A 143 2.00 -10.63 5.03
CA PHE A 143 0.75 -10.52 5.79
C PHE A 143 0.03 -9.20 5.49
N ALA A 144 -1.31 -9.25 5.48
CA ALA A 144 -2.14 -8.06 5.30
C ALA A 144 -1.99 -7.11 6.50
N ARG A 145 -2.18 -5.80 6.26
CA ARG A 145 -2.13 -4.80 7.34
C ARG A 145 -3.35 -4.97 8.25
N GLY A 146 -3.12 -5.45 9.47
CA GLY A 146 -4.10 -5.40 10.56
C GLY A 146 -3.72 -4.35 11.60
N GLU A 147 -4.57 -4.16 12.59
CA GLU A 147 -4.40 -3.17 13.67
C GLU A 147 -3.08 -3.37 14.45
N ARG A 148 -2.70 -4.63 14.69
CA ARG A 148 -1.45 -4.97 15.38
C ARG A 148 -0.21 -4.54 14.60
N MET A 149 -0.18 -4.82 13.30
CA MET A 149 0.93 -4.40 12.44
C MET A 149 0.99 -2.88 12.35
N GLN A 150 -0.18 -2.22 12.26
CA GLN A 150 -0.25 -0.76 12.25
C GLN A 150 0.26 -0.16 13.56
N ALA A 151 -0.11 -0.71 14.72
CA ALA A 151 0.40 -0.24 16.02
C ALA A 151 1.92 -0.35 16.13
N PHE A 152 2.50 -1.43 15.62
CA PHE A 152 3.96 -1.60 15.53
C PHE A 152 4.60 -0.60 14.54
N GLU A 153 4.02 -0.42 13.35
CA GLU A 153 4.51 0.52 12.33
C GLU A 153 4.47 1.97 12.86
N ILE A 154 3.38 2.38 13.53
CA ILE A 154 3.24 3.73 14.11
C ILE A 154 4.35 4.01 15.13
N ALA A 155 4.66 3.05 16.01
CA ALA A 155 5.74 3.21 17.00
C ALA A 155 7.11 3.45 16.34
N ILE A 156 7.39 2.76 15.24
CA ILE A 156 8.65 2.85 14.50
C ILE A 156 8.71 4.10 13.61
N SER A 157 7.59 4.49 12.99
CA SER A 157 7.49 5.70 12.17
C SER A 157 7.75 6.96 12.99
N ASN A 158 7.38 6.99 14.27
CA ASN A 158 7.67 8.12 15.16
C ASN A 158 9.18 8.40 15.31
N TYR A 159 10.04 7.39 15.11
CA TYR A 159 11.50 7.55 15.12
C TYR A 159 12.08 7.88 13.74
N GLY A 160 11.28 7.81 12.67
CA GLY A 160 11.70 8.14 11.29
C GLY A 160 12.27 6.97 10.50
N PHE A 161 12.14 5.73 10.97
CA PHE A 161 12.60 4.55 10.23
C PHE A 161 11.69 4.17 9.04
N LEU A 162 10.41 4.55 9.11
CA LEU A 162 9.42 4.31 8.06
C LEU A 162 8.73 5.63 7.69
N PRO A 163 8.39 5.83 6.41
CA PRO A 163 7.59 6.98 5.99
C PRO A 163 6.18 6.88 6.59
N THR A 164 5.70 7.98 7.15
CA THR A 164 4.31 8.19 7.63
C THR A 164 3.34 8.36 6.47
#